data_AF-A0A1C5JLH8-F1
#
_entry.id   AF-A0A1C5JLH8-F1
#
_cell.length_a   1.000
_cell.length_b   1.000
_cell.length_c   1.000
_cell.angle_alpha   90.00
_cell.angle_beta   90.00
_cell.angle_gamma   90.00
#
_symmetry.space_group_name_H-M   'P 1'
#
loop_
_entity.id
_entity.type
_entity.pdbx_description
1 polymer ?
#
loop_
_entity_poly.entity_id
_entity_poly.type
_entity_poly.pdbx_seq_one_letter_code
_entity_poly.pdbx_strand_id
1 'polypeptide(L)'
;MSFARVRALVVVGLLAVVALVFVVVAVVKDSQGEAGLAGGCPEDWPRADVTLREPKDVKINVFNASEEIGRAGAVADDFKNRKFQVKKVGNAPKDVDGVAVLRFGPKGVGSAHLLRAYFLNNADTKYDATRKDDTVDVVLGSGFQQLATTTEVNQSLGDLGSPEAPPGTCPMPVDK
;
A
#
# COMPACT_ATOMS: atom_id res chain seq x y z
N MET A 1 2.02 50.31 -37.08
CA MET A 1 1.30 49.52 -36.05
C MET A 1 0.88 50.48 -34.94
N SER A 2 -0.41 50.57 -34.60
CA SER A 2 -0.89 51.50 -33.56
C SER A 2 -0.28 51.15 -32.20
N PHE A 3 0.21 52.14 -31.45
CA PHE A 3 0.82 52.00 -30.13
C PHE A 3 0.00 51.14 -29.14
N ALA A 4 -1.32 51.07 -29.33
CA ALA A 4 -2.22 50.20 -28.57
C ALA A 4 -1.94 48.70 -28.77
N ARG A 5 -1.61 48.26 -29.99
CA ARG A 5 -1.31 46.85 -30.30
C ARG A 5 0.05 46.42 -29.72
N VAL A 6 1.03 47.30 -29.74
CA VAL A 6 2.36 47.03 -29.16
C VAL A 6 2.26 46.91 -27.64
N ARG A 7 1.50 47.80 -26.97
CA ARG A 7 1.26 47.71 -25.52
C ARG A 7 0.50 46.44 -25.13
N ALA A 8 -0.52 46.05 -25.90
CA ALA A 8 -1.26 44.82 -25.65
C ALA A 8 -0.37 43.57 -25.77
N LEU A 9 0.49 43.49 -26.79
CA LEU A 9 1.42 42.37 -26.96
C LEU A 9 2.47 42.30 -25.85
N VAL A 10 2.96 43.45 -25.36
CA VAL A 10 3.89 43.50 -24.23
C VAL A 10 3.23 43.00 -22.94
N VAL A 11 1.98 43.40 -22.67
CA VAL A 11 1.24 42.94 -21.48
C VAL A 11 0.95 41.44 -21.56
N VAL A 12 0.53 40.93 -22.71
CA VAL A 12 0.27 39.49 -22.91
C VAL A 12 1.56 38.68 -22.77
N GLY A 13 2.68 39.16 -23.33
CA GLY A 13 3.99 38.54 -23.17
C GLY A 13 4.44 38.49 -21.71
N LEU A 14 4.24 39.58 -20.96
CA LEU A 14 4.56 39.63 -19.53
C LEU A 14 3.71 38.63 -18.73
N LEU A 15 2.41 38.57 -18.99
CA LEU A 15 1.50 37.62 -18.32
C LEU A 15 1.87 36.17 -18.64
N ALA A 16 2.27 35.87 -19.87
CA ALA A 16 2.73 34.53 -20.25
C ALA A 16 4.01 34.13 -19.48
N VAL A 17 4.97 35.06 -19.34
CA VAL A 17 6.19 34.81 -18.55
C VAL A 17 5.87 34.60 -17.07
N VAL A 18 4.98 35.42 -16.49
CA VAL A 18 4.55 35.25 -15.09
C VAL A 18 3.87 33.90 -14.87
N ALA A 19 2.98 33.49 -15.79
CA ALA A 19 2.32 32.18 -15.71
C ALA A 19 3.34 31.03 -15.80
N LEU A 20 4.35 31.14 -16.69
CA LEU A 20 5.39 30.14 -16.85
C LEU A 20 6.27 30.03 -15.58
N VAL A 21 6.67 31.17 -15.00
CA VAL A 21 7.40 31.20 -13.73
C VAL A 21 6.56 30.59 -12.60
N PHE A 22 5.27 30.89 -12.54
CA PHE A 22 4.38 30.32 -11.53
C PHE A 22 4.27 28.78 -11.67
N VAL A 23 4.11 28.26 -12.89
CA VAL A 23 4.09 26.81 -13.15
C VAL A 23 5.41 26.17 -12.74
N VAL A 24 6.55 26.75 -13.11
CA VAL A 24 7.87 26.21 -12.72
C VAL A 24 8.06 26.21 -11.21
N VAL A 25 7.69 27.30 -10.53
CA VAL A 25 7.77 27.39 -9.07
C VAL A 25 6.83 26.39 -8.40
N ALA A 26 5.61 26.21 -8.92
CA ALA A 26 4.66 25.24 -8.39
C ALA A 26 5.18 23.80 -8.56
N VAL A 27 5.77 23.46 -9.70
CA VAL A 27 6.38 22.14 -9.95
C VAL A 27 7.61 21.90 -9.06
N VAL A 28 8.45 22.91 -8.85
CA VAL A 28 9.65 22.79 -8.00
C VAL A 28 9.30 22.77 -6.51
N LYS A 29 8.26 23.50 -6.09
CA LYS A 29 7.80 23.53 -4.69
C LYS A 29 6.80 22.42 -4.36
N ASP A 30 6.46 21.55 -5.30
CA ASP A 30 5.63 20.39 -5.03
C ASP A 30 6.40 19.40 -4.14
N SER A 31 6.33 19.64 -2.83
CA SER A 31 7.01 18.86 -1.79
C SER A 31 6.37 17.50 -1.52
N GLN A 32 5.38 17.09 -2.32
CA GLN A 32 4.78 15.75 -2.22
C GLN A 32 5.81 14.63 -2.42
N GLY A 33 6.97 14.93 -3.04
CA GLY A 33 8.09 13.98 -3.18
C GLY A 33 9.02 13.85 -1.97
N GLU A 34 9.00 14.76 -0.99
CA GLU A 34 10.00 14.78 0.09
C GLU A 34 9.54 14.09 1.39
N ALA A 35 8.26 13.72 1.50
CA ALA A 35 7.77 12.91 2.63
C ALA A 35 8.38 11.50 2.70
N GLY A 36 9.14 11.08 1.68
CA GLY A 36 9.80 9.77 1.59
C GLY A 36 11.33 9.80 1.58
N LEU A 37 11.99 10.94 1.83
CA LEU A 37 13.44 11.00 1.79
C LEU A 37 14.03 10.68 3.17
N ALA A 38 14.76 9.57 3.22
CA ALA A 38 15.43 8.95 4.36
C ALA A 38 16.49 9.81 5.08
N GLY A 39 16.44 11.15 4.99
CA GLY A 39 17.36 12.08 5.66
C GLY A 39 17.12 12.25 7.17
N GLY A 40 16.02 11.72 7.71
CA GLY A 40 15.67 11.79 9.13
C GLY A 40 15.50 10.43 9.81
N CYS A 41 15.88 9.33 9.14
CA CYS A 41 15.68 8.00 9.69
C CYS A 41 16.82 7.62 10.66
N PRO A 42 16.52 7.29 11.94
CA PRO A 42 17.51 6.73 12.85
C PRO A 42 18.12 5.43 12.31
N GLU A 43 19.42 5.19 12.53
CA GLU A 43 20.11 3.99 12.01
C GLU A 43 19.59 2.67 12.62
N ASP A 44 19.01 2.74 13.81
CA ASP A 44 18.43 1.62 14.54
C ASP A 44 17.02 1.22 14.06
N TRP A 45 16.39 2.05 13.21
CA TRP A 45 15.04 1.77 12.72
C TRP A 45 15.06 0.85 11.51
N PRO A 46 14.25 -0.24 11.52
CA PRO A 46 14.12 -1.09 10.35
C PRO A 46 13.48 -0.33 9.20
N ARG A 47 13.98 -0.62 8.00
CA ARG A 47 13.42 -0.07 6.76
C ARG A 47 12.18 -0.86 6.36
N ALA A 48 11.06 -0.16 6.24
CA ALA A 48 9.76 -0.67 5.84
C ALA A 48 9.55 -0.50 4.34
N ASP A 49 9.20 -1.59 3.68
CA ASP A 49 8.89 -1.60 2.26
C ASP A 49 7.42 -1.23 2.05
N VAL A 50 7.18 0.03 1.71
CA VAL A 50 5.85 0.57 1.41
C VAL A 50 5.47 0.43 -0.06
N THR A 51 6.23 -0.31 -0.88
CA THR A 51 5.93 -0.44 -2.30
C THR A 51 4.71 -1.32 -2.52
N LEU A 52 3.71 -0.79 -3.23
CA LEU A 52 2.52 -1.55 -3.62
C LEU A 52 2.86 -2.47 -4.80
N ARG A 53 3.09 -3.75 -4.48
CA ARG A 53 3.45 -4.78 -5.46
C ARG A 53 2.24 -5.27 -6.25
N GLU A 54 2.49 -5.78 -7.45
CA GLU A 54 1.49 -6.57 -8.18
C GLU A 54 1.19 -7.89 -7.43
N PRO A 55 -0.04 -8.44 -7.52
CA PRO A 55 -0.40 -9.69 -6.85
C PRO A 55 0.58 -10.85 -7.08
N LYS A 56 1.13 -10.96 -8.29
CA LYS A 56 2.11 -12.00 -8.68
C LYS A 56 3.42 -11.96 -7.90
N ASP A 57 3.76 -10.82 -7.30
CA ASP A 57 5.00 -10.61 -6.55
C ASP A 57 4.76 -10.66 -5.03
N VAL A 58 3.51 -10.86 -4.60
CA VAL A 58 3.15 -10.94 -3.19
C VAL A 58 3.14 -12.39 -2.71
N LYS A 59 3.97 -12.67 -1.69
CA LYS A 59 4.05 -13.97 -1.03
C LYS A 59 3.14 -13.99 0.18
N ILE A 60 2.31 -15.02 0.28
CA ILE A 60 1.38 -15.17 1.39
C ILE A 60 1.39 -16.56 2.00
N ASN A 61 1.11 -16.63 3.30
CA ASN A 61 0.70 -17.84 3.97
C ASN A 61 -0.77 -17.69 4.37
N VAL A 62 -1.57 -18.73 4.21
CA VAL A 62 -2.99 -18.71 4.58
C VAL A 62 -3.22 -19.67 5.73
N PHE A 63 -3.73 -19.14 6.85
CA PHE A 63 -4.00 -19.90 8.05
C PHE A 63 -5.47 -19.81 8.42
N ASN A 64 -6.05 -20.93 8.84
CA ASN A 64 -7.39 -20.98 9.37
C ASN A 64 -7.38 -20.87 10.90
N ALA A 65 -7.98 -19.83 11.46
CA ALA A 65 -8.24 -19.64 12.88
C ALA A 65 -9.73 -19.77 13.21
N SER A 66 -10.54 -20.37 12.32
CA SER A 66 -11.97 -20.59 12.52
C SER A 66 -12.31 -22.07 12.78
N GLU A 67 -13.57 -22.34 13.10
CA GLU A 67 -14.14 -23.68 13.24
C GLU A 67 -14.35 -24.39 11.88
N GLU A 68 -14.40 -23.64 10.77
CA GLU A 68 -14.76 -24.19 9.47
C GLU A 68 -13.62 -24.98 8.85
N ILE A 69 -13.88 -26.24 8.49
CA ILE A 69 -12.89 -27.14 7.91
C ILE A 69 -12.62 -26.75 6.46
N GLY A 70 -11.33 -26.70 6.07
CA GLY A 70 -10.93 -26.46 4.68
C GLY A 70 -10.93 -24.99 4.23
N ARG A 71 -11.37 -24.05 5.08
CA ARG A 71 -11.44 -22.61 4.78
C ARG A 71 -10.13 -22.04 4.24
N ALA A 72 -8.99 -22.33 4.87
CA ALA A 72 -7.70 -21.83 4.39
C ALA A 72 -7.30 -22.40 3.02
N GLY A 73 -7.71 -23.64 2.70
CA GLY A 73 -7.47 -24.24 1.39
C GLY A 73 -8.25 -23.51 0.29
N ALA A 74 -9.56 -23.32 0.50
CA ALA A 74 -10.42 -22.61 -0.45
C ALA A 74 -9.92 -21.18 -0.70
N VAL A 75 -9.64 -20.43 0.37
CA VAL A 75 -9.14 -19.05 0.25
C VAL A 75 -7.74 -18.99 -0.38
N ALA A 76 -6.88 -19.97 -0.10
CA ALA A 76 -5.59 -20.07 -0.78
C ALA A 76 -5.75 -20.25 -2.30
N ASP A 77 -6.71 -21.05 -2.73
CA ASP A 77 -6.97 -21.25 -4.16
C ASP A 77 -7.55 -19.98 -4.82
N ASP A 78 -8.41 -19.23 -4.12
CA ASP A 78 -8.86 -17.92 -4.57
C ASP A 78 -7.70 -16.93 -4.76
N PHE A 79 -6.76 -16.90 -3.81
CA PHE A 79 -5.56 -16.07 -3.93
C PHE A 79 -4.65 -16.52 -5.09
N LYS A 80 -4.46 -17.83 -5.31
CA LYS A 80 -3.72 -18.34 -6.48
C LYS A 80 -4.39 -17.96 -7.80
N ASN A 81 -5.72 -18.02 -7.87
CA ASN A 81 -6.48 -17.59 -9.05
C ASN A 81 -6.24 -16.10 -9.35
N ARG A 82 -6.03 -15.30 -8.30
CA ARG A 82 -5.65 -13.88 -8.36
C ARG A 82 -4.13 -13.66 -8.47
N LYS A 83 -3.38 -14.71 -8.80
CA LYS A 83 -1.93 -14.74 -9.06
C LYS A 83 -1.02 -14.57 -7.85
N PHE A 84 -1.53 -14.54 -6.64
CA PHE A 84 -0.68 -14.49 -5.43
C PHE A 84 0.21 -15.73 -5.31
N GLN A 85 1.41 -15.52 -4.75
CA GLN A 85 2.32 -16.62 -4.43
C GLN A 85 1.99 -17.21 -3.05
N VAL A 86 1.05 -18.15 -3.00
CA VAL A 86 0.76 -18.89 -1.77
C VAL A 86 1.89 -19.85 -1.45
N LYS A 87 2.58 -19.64 -0.33
CA LYS A 87 3.72 -20.46 0.13
C LYS A 87 3.32 -21.55 1.10
N LYS A 88 2.41 -21.24 2.02
CA LYS A 88 1.95 -22.18 3.05
C LYS A 88 0.45 -22.07 3.26
N VAL A 89 -0.18 -23.21 3.50
CA VAL A 89 -1.58 -23.31 3.94
C VAL A 89 -1.60 -24.14 5.22
N GLY A 90 -2.34 -23.72 6.23
CA GLY A 90 -2.42 -24.46 7.49
C GLY A 90 -3.48 -23.95 8.45
N ASN A 91 -3.37 -24.38 9.71
CA ASN A 91 -4.23 -23.94 10.80
C ASN A 91 -3.44 -23.08 11.79
N ALA A 92 -4.14 -22.15 12.45
CA ALA A 92 -3.66 -21.34 13.56
C ALA A 92 -4.55 -21.58 14.78
N PRO A 93 -4.15 -21.14 16.00
CA PRO A 93 -5.04 -21.11 17.15
C PRO A 93 -6.35 -20.39 16.81
N LYS A 94 -7.47 -20.89 17.33
CA LYS A 94 -8.81 -20.33 17.09
C LYS A 94 -9.08 -19.13 18.00
N ASP A 95 -8.31 -18.06 17.81
CA ASP A 95 -8.31 -16.85 18.66
C ASP A 95 -8.67 -15.58 17.89
N VAL A 96 -9.22 -15.72 16.67
CA VAL A 96 -9.58 -14.61 15.80
C VAL A 96 -11.09 -14.59 15.57
N ASP A 97 -11.78 -13.73 16.32
CA ASP A 97 -13.23 -13.50 16.17
C ASP A 97 -13.58 -12.56 15.01
N GLY A 98 -12.61 -11.76 14.54
CA GLY A 98 -12.77 -10.84 13.42
C GLY A 98 -12.77 -11.51 12.04
N VAL A 99 -12.70 -10.70 10.99
CA VAL A 99 -12.64 -11.20 9.60
C VAL A 99 -11.30 -11.88 9.35
N ALA A 100 -10.19 -11.18 9.56
CA ALA A 100 -8.86 -11.75 9.42
C ALA A 100 -7.83 -10.91 10.19
N VAL A 101 -6.68 -11.51 10.48
CA VAL A 101 -5.50 -10.82 10.96
C VAL A 101 -4.37 -11.00 9.95
N LEU A 102 -3.84 -9.89 9.43
CA LEU A 102 -2.67 -9.86 8.57
C LEU A 102 -1.42 -9.65 9.42
N ARG A 103 -0.54 -10.66 9.47
CA ARG A 103 0.74 -10.57 10.19
C ARG A 103 1.89 -10.37 9.21
N PHE A 104 2.69 -9.34 9.40
CA PHE A 104 3.77 -8.98 8.47
C PHE A 104 4.91 -8.26 9.18
N GLY A 105 6.09 -8.30 8.55
CA GLY A 105 7.26 -7.55 8.98
C GLY A 105 7.52 -6.30 8.13
N PRO A 106 8.63 -5.59 8.38
CA PRO A 106 9.02 -4.39 7.65
C PRO A 106 8.97 -4.55 6.12
N LYS A 107 9.42 -5.67 5.56
CA LYS A 107 9.43 -5.91 4.10
C LYS A 107 8.05 -6.23 3.50
N GLY A 108 7.06 -6.51 4.33
CA GLY A 108 5.72 -6.91 3.90
C GLY A 108 4.68 -5.80 3.97
N VAL A 109 5.05 -4.56 4.31
CA VAL A 109 4.10 -3.46 4.58
C VAL A 109 3.23 -3.17 3.36
N GLY A 110 3.82 -2.93 2.18
CA GLY A 110 3.06 -2.68 0.96
C GLY A 110 2.22 -3.89 0.51
N SER A 111 2.73 -5.11 0.70
CA SER A 111 1.99 -6.35 0.43
C SER A 111 0.79 -6.53 1.37
N ALA A 112 0.95 -6.20 2.65
CA ALA A 112 -0.13 -6.26 3.62
C ALA A 112 -1.19 -5.18 3.35
N HIS A 113 -0.79 -3.99 2.89
CA HIS A 113 -1.71 -2.95 2.47
C HIS A 113 -2.58 -3.41 1.28
N LEU A 114 -1.99 -4.06 0.28
CA LEU A 114 -2.74 -4.68 -0.80
C LEU A 114 -3.74 -5.74 -0.28
N LEU A 115 -3.28 -6.63 0.59
CA LEU A 115 -4.13 -7.68 1.16
C LEU A 115 -5.27 -7.11 1.99
N ARG A 116 -5.06 -6.00 2.71
CA ARG A 116 -6.11 -5.32 3.48
C ARG A 116 -7.29 -4.90 2.60
N ALA A 117 -7.04 -4.49 1.36
CA ALA A 117 -8.09 -4.17 0.39
C ALA A 117 -8.94 -5.40 -0.01
N TYR A 118 -8.34 -6.60 -0.04
CA TYR A 118 -9.07 -7.85 -0.27
C TYR A 118 -10.06 -8.22 0.84
N PHE A 119 -9.90 -7.62 2.02
CA PHE A 119 -10.82 -7.73 3.15
C PHE A 119 -11.66 -6.46 3.37
N LEU A 120 -11.71 -5.55 2.40
CA LEU A 120 -12.43 -4.26 2.49
C LEU A 120 -12.04 -3.45 3.72
N ASN A 121 -10.76 -3.49 4.10
CA ASN A 121 -10.24 -2.85 5.30
C ASN A 121 -10.84 -3.36 6.64
N ASN A 122 -11.48 -4.53 6.65
CA ASN A 122 -12.01 -5.16 7.86
C ASN A 122 -11.05 -6.18 8.49
N ALA A 123 -9.84 -6.33 7.94
CA ALA A 123 -8.80 -7.17 8.51
C ALA A 123 -7.92 -6.36 9.47
N ASP A 124 -7.69 -6.91 10.65
CA ASP A 124 -6.74 -6.36 11.60
C ASP A 124 -5.31 -6.55 11.08
N THR A 125 -4.41 -5.65 11.46
CA THR A 125 -3.00 -5.72 11.10
C THR A 125 -2.15 -5.95 12.35
N LYS A 126 -1.21 -6.88 12.27
CA LYS A 126 -0.23 -7.14 13.32
C LYS A 126 1.18 -7.06 12.73
N TYR A 127 1.84 -5.96 13.06
CA TYR A 127 3.21 -5.71 12.64
C TYR A 127 4.21 -6.37 13.61
N ASP A 128 5.22 -7.03 13.07
CA ASP A 128 6.36 -7.58 13.81
C ASP A 128 7.68 -7.04 13.26
N ALA A 129 8.32 -6.15 14.02
CA ALA A 129 9.58 -5.53 13.65
C ALA A 129 10.75 -6.52 13.50
N THR A 130 10.67 -7.68 14.16
CA THR A 130 11.75 -8.68 14.18
C THR A 130 11.72 -9.59 12.95
N ARG A 131 10.60 -9.62 12.22
CA ARG A 131 10.40 -10.47 11.05
C ARG A 131 11.19 -9.96 9.85
N LYS A 132 12.02 -10.84 9.26
CA LYS A 132 12.97 -10.49 8.18
C LYS A 132 12.52 -10.87 6.77
N ASP A 133 11.46 -11.67 6.65
CA ASP A 133 10.88 -12.08 5.38
C ASP A 133 9.89 -11.04 4.83
N ASP A 134 9.54 -11.20 3.55
CA ASP A 134 8.60 -10.39 2.79
C ASP A 134 7.21 -11.05 2.67
N THR A 135 6.93 -12.07 3.49
CA THR A 135 5.70 -12.85 3.42
C THR A 135 4.66 -12.29 4.38
N VAL A 136 3.40 -12.26 3.95
CA VAL A 136 2.27 -11.87 4.80
C VAL A 136 1.48 -13.10 5.21
N ASP A 137 1.26 -13.29 6.50
CA ASP A 137 0.39 -14.34 7.01
C ASP A 137 -1.04 -13.82 7.08
N VAL A 138 -1.93 -14.44 6.31
CA VAL A 138 -3.36 -14.20 6.31
C VAL A 138 -4.00 -15.20 7.26
N VAL A 139 -4.36 -14.75 8.47
CA VAL A 139 -5.03 -15.58 9.47
C VAL A 139 -6.53 -15.30 9.40
N LEU A 140 -7.30 -16.25 8.88
CA LEU A 140 -8.74 -16.14 8.67
C LEU A 140 -9.48 -16.40 9.98
N GLY A 141 -10.26 -15.43 10.43
CA GLY A 141 -11.09 -15.54 11.62
C GLY A 141 -12.46 -16.14 11.34
N SER A 142 -13.28 -16.23 12.38
CA SER A 142 -14.65 -16.75 12.30
C SER A 142 -15.57 -15.85 11.47
N GLY A 143 -15.39 -14.53 11.53
CA GLY A 143 -16.16 -13.53 10.77
C GLY A 143 -15.85 -13.46 9.28
N PHE A 144 -14.85 -14.20 8.77
CA PHE A 144 -14.56 -14.25 7.34
C PHE A 144 -15.72 -14.91 6.57
N GLN A 145 -16.09 -14.28 5.46
CA GLN A 145 -17.12 -14.80 4.54
C GLN A 145 -16.54 -15.06 3.15
N GLN A 146 -15.97 -14.03 2.54
CA GLN A 146 -15.39 -14.11 1.20
C GLN A 146 -14.37 -13.00 0.98
N LEU A 147 -13.50 -13.17 -0.02
CA LEU A 147 -12.64 -12.09 -0.49
C LEU A 147 -13.43 -11.12 -1.37
N ALA A 148 -13.10 -9.83 -1.26
CA ALA A 148 -13.63 -8.78 -2.14
C ALA A 148 -13.39 -9.10 -3.62
N THR A 149 -14.28 -8.64 -4.49
CA THR A 149 -14.09 -8.67 -5.95
C THR A 149 -13.00 -7.69 -6.40
N THR A 150 -12.46 -7.84 -7.62
CA THR A 150 -11.44 -6.93 -8.14
C THR A 150 -11.90 -5.46 -8.14
N THR A 151 -13.17 -5.20 -8.45
CA THR A 151 -13.74 -3.85 -8.44
C THR A 151 -13.74 -3.28 -7.02
N GLU A 152 -14.21 -4.06 -6.03
CA GLU A 152 -14.22 -3.63 -4.64
C GLU A 152 -12.81 -3.47 -4.07
N VAL A 153 -11.85 -4.30 -4.48
CA VAL A 153 -10.43 -4.15 -4.11
C VAL A 153 -9.87 -2.84 -4.62
N ASN A 154 -10.13 -2.49 -5.89
CA ASN A 154 -9.65 -1.23 -6.47
C ASN A 154 -10.27 -0.02 -5.77
N GLN A 155 -11.56 -0.08 -5.45
CA GLN A 155 -12.23 0.96 -4.68
C GLN A 155 -11.63 1.07 -3.27
N SER A 156 -11.47 -0.07 -2.57
CA SER A 156 -10.89 -0.11 -1.24
C SER A 156 -9.44 0.40 -1.23
N LEU A 157 -8.63 0.13 -2.26
CA LEU A 157 -7.30 0.72 -2.39
C LEU A 157 -7.35 2.24 -2.57
N GLY A 158 -8.32 2.75 -3.33
CA GLY A 158 -8.56 4.19 -3.44
C GLY A 158 -8.91 4.83 -2.10
N ASP A 159 -9.78 4.19 -1.33
CA ASP A 159 -10.22 4.68 -0.01
C ASP A 159 -9.11 4.58 1.06
N LEU A 160 -8.28 3.52 0.98
CA LEU A 160 -7.15 3.28 1.88
C LEU A 160 -5.99 4.25 1.63
N GLY A 161 -5.89 4.82 0.43
CA GLY A 161 -4.77 5.66 0.03
C GLY A 161 -3.45 4.91 -0.06
N SER A 162 -2.34 5.66 0.07
CA SER A 162 -0.99 5.11 -0.01
C SER A 162 -0.63 4.30 1.25
N PRO A 163 0.16 3.22 1.12
CA PRO A 163 0.70 2.51 2.27
C PRO A 163 1.64 3.41 3.09
N GLU A 164 1.47 3.36 4.41
CA GLU A 164 2.30 4.11 5.37
C GLU A 164 3.25 3.19 6.13
N ALA A 165 4.42 3.72 6.48
CA ALA A 165 5.39 3.00 7.29
C ALA A 165 4.87 2.89 8.75
N PRO A 166 4.89 1.69 9.37
CA PRO A 166 4.50 1.53 10.77
C PRO A 166 5.35 2.38 11.72
N PRO A 167 4.84 2.71 12.92
CA PRO A 167 5.61 3.44 13.93
C PRO A 167 6.93 2.74 14.27
N GLY A 168 8.00 3.53 14.41
CA GLY A 168 9.34 2.98 14.68
C GLY A 168 10.03 2.37 13.46
N THR A 169 9.54 2.67 12.25
CA THR A 169 10.14 2.23 10.98
C THR A 169 10.27 3.42 10.05
N CYS A 170 11.15 3.30 9.05
CA CYS A 170 11.27 4.29 7.99
C CYS A 170 10.92 3.69 6.64
N PRO A 171 10.22 4.41 5.75
CA PRO A 171 10.01 3.93 4.40
C PRO A 171 11.37 3.67 3.71
N MET A 172 11.45 2.55 2.99
CA MET A 172 12.57 2.30 2.09
C MET A 172 12.62 3.39 1.02
N PRO A 173 13.82 3.85 0.62
CA PRO A 173 13.95 4.68 -0.57
C PRO A 173 13.31 3.94 -1.75
N VAL A 174 12.39 4.61 -2.44
CA VAL A 174 11.82 4.08 -3.68
C VAL A 174 12.89 4.24 -4.74
N ASP A 175 13.49 3.14 -5.21
CA ASP A 175 14.38 3.18 -6.37
C ASP A 175 13.55 3.67 -7.57
N LYS A 176 13.95 4.82 -8.12
CA LYS A 176 13.31 5.46 -9.28
C LYS A 176 13.62 4.73 -10.57
#